data_AF-A0A9E0S9U1-F1
#
_entry.id   AF-A0A9E0S9U1-F1
#
_cell.length_a   1.000
_cell.length_b   1.000
_cell.length_c   1.000
_cell.angle_alpha   90.00
_cell.angle_beta   90.00
_cell.angle_gamma   90.00
#
_symmetry.space_group_name_H-M   'P 1'
#
loop_
_entity.id
_entity.type
_entity.pdbx_description
1 polymer ?
#
loop_
_entity_poly.entity_id
_entity_poly.type
_entity_poly.pdbx_seq_one_letter_code
_entity_poly.pdbx_strand_id
1 'polypeptide(L)'
;MKKILIILLSVFSFAAFAKALETHDTLNSSKHKTIPDSIQHRISLIEKNSQDIIKRLEKIEQTENNSIEIIVSLTSVIVALVLLIITAKNNARTRRILQIQIDEQKAVNRAQLRPILHAYRTGWKEKTGLILINYGQGPAAVNDIYFEKNGEKAKTISDLIDLKAIDKDIWWDDKWSFTQNEYFLHPQQRESLYMLTKERLMEKFQKTEEESEKIINQVRKLRKDIKLVIKYSSLIDYDNLDNEQEYVYEMALDLKKKETSG
;
A
#
# COMPACT_ATOMS: atom_id res chain seq x y z
N MET A 1 49.51 8.07 -11.38
CA MET A 1 50.15 7.91 -12.72
C MET A 1 51.63 7.49 -12.67
N LYS A 2 52.49 8.00 -11.76
CA LYS A 2 53.91 7.59 -11.68
C LYS A 2 54.16 6.09 -11.41
N LYS A 3 53.29 5.37 -10.68
CA LYS A 3 53.49 3.94 -10.35
C LYS A 3 53.12 2.97 -11.48
N ILE A 4 52.18 3.33 -12.36
CA ILE A 4 51.84 2.54 -13.56
C ILE A 4 52.94 2.70 -14.64
N LEU A 5 53.57 3.87 -14.70
CA LEU A 5 54.70 4.14 -15.59
C LEU A 5 55.93 3.28 -15.24
N ILE A 6 56.18 3.01 -13.96
CA ILE A 6 57.29 2.17 -13.48
C ILE A 6 57.09 0.69 -13.87
N ILE A 7 55.83 0.21 -13.85
CA ILE A 7 55.49 -1.17 -14.25
C ILE A 7 55.59 -1.36 -15.77
N LEU A 8 55.24 -0.33 -16.57
CA LEU A 8 55.40 -0.40 -18.03
C LEU A 8 56.87 -0.28 -18.49
N LEU A 9 57.71 0.46 -17.76
CA LEU A 9 59.14 0.60 -18.03
C LEU A 9 59.94 -0.68 -17.70
N SER A 10 59.55 -1.44 -16.67
CA SER A 10 60.25 -2.68 -16.29
C SER A 10 60.03 -3.84 -17.28
N VAL A 11 58.85 -3.91 -17.91
CA VAL A 11 58.52 -4.92 -18.92
C VAL A 11 59.30 -4.70 -20.23
N PHE A 12 59.57 -3.45 -20.62
CA PHE A 12 60.36 -3.13 -21.82
C PHE A 12 61.87 -3.41 -21.65
N SER A 13 62.43 -3.26 -20.44
CA SER A 13 63.83 -3.57 -20.16
C SER A 13 64.14 -5.08 -20.13
N PHE A 14 63.17 -5.92 -19.78
CA PHE A 14 63.38 -7.38 -19.70
C PHE A 14 63.43 -8.05 -21.09
N ALA A 15 62.65 -7.53 -22.05
CA ALA A 15 62.68 -8.00 -23.44
C ALA A 15 64.00 -7.65 -24.17
N ALA A 16 64.64 -6.55 -23.80
CA ALA A 16 65.95 -6.16 -24.33
C ALA A 16 67.11 -7.01 -23.75
N PHE A 17 66.97 -7.46 -22.50
CA PHE A 17 67.97 -8.30 -21.83
C PHE A 17 67.93 -9.77 -22.30
N ALA A 18 66.73 -10.32 -22.55
CA ALA A 18 66.58 -11.67 -23.09
C ALA A 18 67.17 -11.81 -24.51
N LYS A 19 67.09 -10.76 -25.34
CA LYS A 19 67.64 -10.74 -26.70
C LYS A 19 69.17 -10.59 -26.75
N ALA A 20 69.78 -10.08 -25.66
CA ALA A 20 71.23 -10.01 -25.47
C ALA A 20 71.84 -11.32 -24.92
N LEU A 21 71.03 -12.17 -24.29
CA LEU A 21 71.46 -13.49 -23.81
C LEU A 21 71.46 -14.57 -24.90
N GLU A 22 70.58 -14.45 -25.90
CA GLU A 22 70.56 -15.34 -27.07
C GLU A 22 71.80 -15.20 -27.98
N THR A 23 72.57 -14.11 -27.85
CA THR A 23 73.73 -13.81 -28.70
C THR A 23 75.08 -14.22 -28.11
N HIS A 24 75.12 -14.80 -26.90
CA HIS A 24 76.38 -15.06 -26.20
C HIS A 24 76.76 -16.55 -26.03
N ASP A 25 76.01 -17.48 -26.63
CA ASP A 25 76.19 -18.93 -26.44
C ASP A 25 77.08 -19.60 -27.51
N THR A 26 78.07 -18.87 -28.03
CA THR A 26 79.10 -19.46 -28.90
C THR A 26 80.47 -18.94 -28.52
N LEU A 27 81.25 -19.73 -27.75
CA LEU A 27 82.70 -19.94 -27.92
C LEU A 27 83.35 -20.73 -26.76
N ASN A 28 83.75 -21.95 -27.10
CA ASN A 28 84.99 -22.67 -26.72
C ASN A 28 85.31 -23.04 -25.26
N SER A 29 85.18 -24.33 -24.97
CA SER A 29 86.29 -25.31 -24.92
C SER A 29 87.71 -24.82 -24.51
N SER A 30 88.18 -25.20 -23.32
CA SER A 30 89.26 -26.20 -23.12
C SER A 30 90.21 -25.94 -21.94
N LYS A 31 90.66 -27.06 -21.35
CA LYS A 31 91.88 -27.34 -20.59
C LYS A 31 91.93 -27.04 -19.08
N HIS A 32 91.96 -28.16 -18.36
CA HIS A 32 92.41 -28.34 -16.98
C HIS A 32 93.73 -27.61 -16.66
N LYS A 33 93.69 -26.80 -15.60
CA LYS A 33 94.81 -26.55 -14.70
C LYS A 33 94.30 -26.66 -13.27
N THR A 34 94.99 -27.45 -12.46
CA THR A 34 94.74 -27.59 -11.02
C THR A 34 94.88 -26.23 -10.35
N ILE A 35 93.78 -25.77 -9.73
CA ILE A 35 93.67 -24.51 -9.02
C ILE A 35 94.42 -24.64 -7.69
N PRO A 36 95.36 -23.74 -7.34
CA PRO A 36 96.05 -23.74 -6.04
C PRO A 36 95.06 -23.66 -4.87
N ASP A 37 95.32 -24.37 -3.77
CA ASP A 37 94.43 -24.45 -2.60
C ASP A 37 94.04 -23.08 -2.01
N SER A 38 94.92 -22.08 -2.13
CA SER A 38 94.65 -20.70 -1.71
C SER A 38 93.57 -19.99 -2.56
N ILE A 39 93.38 -20.42 -3.81
CA ILE A 39 92.33 -19.95 -4.71
C ILE A 39 91.05 -20.77 -4.49
N GLN A 40 91.13 -22.07 -4.22
CA GLN A 40 89.95 -22.88 -3.86
C GLN A 40 89.26 -22.39 -2.59
N HIS A 41 90.03 -22.02 -1.55
CA HIS A 41 89.47 -21.44 -0.33
C HIS A 41 88.82 -20.06 -0.57
N ARG A 42 89.36 -19.25 -1.49
CA ARG A 42 88.74 -17.96 -1.85
C ARG A 42 87.48 -18.14 -2.67
N ILE A 43 87.45 -19.12 -3.59
CA ILE A 43 86.26 -19.50 -4.35
C ILE A 43 85.17 -20.01 -3.41
N SER A 44 85.48 -20.90 -2.46
CA SER A 44 84.48 -21.40 -1.50
C SER A 44 83.92 -20.31 -0.58
N LEU A 45 84.72 -19.31 -0.21
CA LEU A 45 84.27 -18.15 0.55
C LEU A 45 83.33 -17.24 -0.28
N ILE A 46 83.64 -17.07 -1.57
CA ILE A 46 82.82 -16.31 -2.51
C ILE A 46 81.50 -17.04 -2.79
N GLU A 47 81.52 -18.36 -2.95
CA GLU A 47 80.32 -19.17 -3.13
C GLU A 47 79.42 -19.10 -1.89
N LYS A 48 79.99 -19.22 -0.70
CA LYS A 48 79.24 -19.10 0.56
C LYS A 48 78.60 -17.71 0.71
N ASN A 49 79.34 -16.64 0.43
CA ASN A 49 78.80 -15.28 0.47
C ASN A 49 77.73 -15.05 -0.61
N SER A 50 77.90 -15.64 -1.80
CA SER A 50 76.93 -15.54 -2.88
C SER A 50 75.63 -16.27 -2.53
N GLN A 51 75.72 -17.47 -1.93
CA GLN A 51 74.55 -18.20 -1.45
C GLN A 51 73.83 -17.47 -0.31
N ASP A 52 74.55 -16.81 0.60
CA ASP A 52 73.95 -16.02 1.67
C ASP A 52 73.25 -14.76 1.12
N ILE A 53 73.78 -14.14 0.06
CA ILE A 53 73.13 -13.02 -0.63
C ILE A 53 71.85 -13.49 -1.35
N ILE A 54 71.90 -14.61 -2.06
CA ILE A 54 70.73 -15.18 -2.75
C ILE A 54 69.62 -15.51 -1.75
N LYS A 55 69.93 -16.17 -0.63
CA LYS A 55 68.95 -16.45 0.43
C LYS A 55 68.34 -15.19 1.04
N ARG A 56 69.13 -14.11 1.16
CA ARG A 56 68.63 -12.80 1.63
C ARG A 56 67.70 -12.16 0.60
N LEU A 57 68.02 -12.26 -0.69
CA LEU A 57 67.18 -11.76 -1.77
C LEU A 57 65.86 -12.53 -1.89
N GLU A 58 65.88 -13.86 -1.82
CA GLU A 58 64.68 -14.71 -1.78
C GLU A 58 63.78 -14.36 -0.59
N LYS A 59 64.37 -14.11 0.58
CA LYS A 59 63.62 -13.70 1.77
C LYS A 59 62.99 -12.33 1.61
N ILE A 60 63.65 -11.38 0.95
CA ILE A 60 63.09 -10.05 0.65
C ILE A 60 61.93 -10.18 -0.34
N GLU A 61 62.11 -10.93 -1.43
CA GLU A 61 61.06 -11.18 -2.44
C GLU A 61 59.84 -11.89 -1.82
N GLN A 62 60.06 -12.87 -0.95
CA GLN A 62 58.98 -13.55 -0.23
C GLN A 62 58.26 -12.61 0.75
N THR A 63 58.97 -11.66 1.37
CA THR A 63 58.37 -10.65 2.25
C THR A 63 57.56 -9.62 1.46
N GLU A 64 58.02 -9.23 0.27
CA GLU A 64 57.30 -8.35 -0.65
C GLU A 64 56.04 -9.04 -1.21
N ASN A 65 56.14 -10.30 -1.64
CA ASN A 65 54.99 -11.07 -2.13
C ASN A 65 53.93 -11.27 -1.04
N ASN A 66 54.33 -11.63 0.19
CA ASN A 66 53.41 -11.72 1.33
C ASN A 66 52.75 -10.37 1.64
N SER A 67 53.49 -9.26 1.52
CA SER A 67 52.94 -7.92 1.73
C SER A 67 51.94 -7.53 0.65
N ILE A 68 52.19 -7.90 -0.61
CA ILE A 68 51.27 -7.69 -1.74
C ILE A 68 49.99 -8.50 -1.54
N GLU A 69 50.09 -9.77 -1.14
CA GLU A 69 48.94 -10.63 -0.84
C GLU A 69 48.09 -10.07 0.32
N ILE A 70 48.73 -9.56 1.38
CA ILE A 70 48.04 -8.88 2.50
C ILE A 70 47.33 -7.60 2.02
N ILE A 71 47.95 -6.79 1.16
CA ILE A 71 47.32 -5.58 0.63
C ILE A 71 46.12 -5.94 -0.27
N VAL A 72 46.26 -6.94 -1.15
CA VAL A 72 45.18 -7.41 -2.03
C VAL A 72 44.00 -7.95 -1.22
N SER A 73 44.25 -8.79 -0.21
CA SER A 73 43.20 -9.31 0.67
C SER A 73 42.53 -8.21 1.51
N LEU A 74 43.27 -7.21 1.99
CA LEU A 74 42.68 -6.06 2.68
C LEU A 74 41.80 -5.22 1.74
N THR A 75 42.22 -4.99 0.50
CA THR A 75 41.42 -4.23 -0.47
C THR A 75 40.13 -4.95 -0.85
N SER A 76 40.13 -6.29 -0.97
CA SER A 76 38.91 -7.05 -1.27
C SER A 76 37.90 -7.00 -0.12
N VAL A 77 38.36 -7.04 1.13
CA VAL A 77 37.50 -6.88 2.33
C VAL A 77 36.87 -5.48 2.37
N ILE A 78 37.65 -4.42 2.06
CA ILE A 78 37.12 -3.05 2.01
C ILE A 78 36.06 -2.91 0.92
N VAL A 79 36.29 -3.46 -0.28
CA VAL A 79 35.32 -3.44 -1.38
C VAL A 79 34.04 -4.20 -0.98
N ALA A 80 34.17 -5.37 -0.36
CA ALA A 80 33.02 -6.14 0.13
C ALA A 80 32.21 -5.36 1.18
N LEU A 81 32.87 -4.68 2.12
CA LEU A 81 32.22 -3.84 3.13
C LEU A 81 31.48 -2.65 2.49
N VAL A 82 32.10 -1.97 1.53
CA VAL A 82 31.47 -0.87 0.79
C VAL A 82 30.25 -1.37 0.02
N LEU A 83 30.34 -2.53 -0.65
CA LEU A 83 29.22 -3.15 -1.34
C LEU A 83 28.08 -3.51 -0.37
N LEU A 84 28.39 -4.02 0.82
CA LEU A 84 27.38 -4.29 1.86
C LEU A 84 26.68 -3.00 2.31
N ILE A 85 27.42 -1.92 2.53
CA ILE A 85 26.85 -0.61 2.92
C ILE A 85 25.96 -0.05 1.82
N ILE A 86 26.41 -0.08 0.55
CA ILE A 86 25.61 0.37 -0.60
C ILE A 86 24.34 -0.46 -0.73
N THR A 87 24.46 -1.78 -0.60
CA THR A 87 23.33 -2.72 -0.67
C THR A 87 22.34 -2.47 0.47
N ALA A 88 22.82 -2.27 1.70
CA ALA A 88 21.99 -1.94 2.85
C ALA A 88 21.23 -0.62 2.66
N LYS A 89 21.90 0.42 2.16
CA LYS A 89 21.29 1.73 1.86
C LYS A 89 20.25 1.64 0.75
N ASN A 90 20.55 0.90 -0.32
CA ASN A 90 19.60 0.65 -1.42
C ASN A 90 18.38 -0.13 -0.92
N ASN A 91 18.58 -1.18 -0.12
CA ASN A 91 17.49 -1.96 0.48
C ASN A 91 16.62 -1.09 1.39
N ALA A 92 17.20 -0.21 2.21
CA ALA A 92 16.44 0.72 3.05
C ALA A 92 15.60 1.69 2.20
N ARG A 93 16.16 2.23 1.12
CA ARG A 93 15.44 3.11 0.18
C ARG A 93 14.29 2.36 -0.51
N THR A 94 14.55 1.16 -1.02
CA THR A 94 13.52 0.33 -1.67
C THR A 94 12.41 -0.02 -0.70
N ARG A 95 12.72 -0.42 0.53
CA ARG A 95 11.71 -0.68 1.57
C ARG A 95 10.83 0.54 1.84
N ARG A 96 11.42 1.74 1.92
CA ARG A 96 10.66 2.98 2.11
C ARG A 96 9.73 3.27 0.92
N ILE A 97 10.21 3.08 -0.30
CA ILE A 97 9.38 3.28 -1.51
C ILE A 97 8.23 2.28 -1.55
N LEU A 98 8.50 1.00 -1.28
CA LEU A 98 7.47 -0.04 -1.22
C LEU A 98 6.44 0.26 -0.13
N GLN A 99 6.87 0.75 1.04
CA GLN A 99 5.96 1.13 2.11
C GLN A 99 5.02 2.26 1.67
N ILE A 100 5.56 3.31 1.03
CA ILE A 100 4.75 4.40 0.48
C ILE A 100 3.74 3.88 -0.55
N GLN A 101 4.17 3.03 -1.48
CA GLN A 101 3.28 2.43 -2.48
C GLN A 101 2.17 1.58 -1.87
N ILE A 102 2.49 0.79 -0.83
CA ILE A 102 1.51 -0.01 -0.10
C ILE A 102 0.50 0.91 0.59
N ASP A 103 0.96 1.99 1.21
CA ASP A 103 0.09 2.93 1.92
C ASP A 103 -0.80 3.72 0.95
N GLU A 104 -0.28 4.12 -0.20
CA GLU A 104 -1.06 4.70 -1.31
C GLU A 104 -2.12 3.73 -1.83
N GLN A 105 -1.75 2.46 -2.09
CA GLN A 105 -2.70 1.43 -2.53
C GLN A 105 -3.80 1.18 -1.50
N LYS A 106 -3.44 1.14 -0.20
CA LYS A 106 -4.43 1.02 0.88
C LYS A 106 -5.39 2.22 0.89
N ALA A 107 -4.87 3.44 0.73
CA ALA A 107 -5.71 4.63 0.70
C ALA A 107 -6.68 4.62 -0.49
N VAL A 108 -6.20 4.25 -1.68
CA VAL A 108 -7.05 4.10 -2.88
C VAL A 108 -8.10 3.02 -2.68
N ASN A 109 -7.73 1.86 -2.15
CA ASN A 109 -8.68 0.77 -1.87
C ASN A 109 -9.75 1.19 -0.85
N ARG A 110 -9.36 1.92 0.22
CA ARG A 110 -10.32 2.46 1.18
C ARG A 110 -11.28 3.46 0.54
N ALA A 111 -10.77 4.35 -0.31
CA ALA A 111 -11.60 5.31 -1.02
C ALA A 111 -12.59 4.63 -1.99
N GLN A 112 -12.16 3.55 -2.66
CA GLN A 112 -13.03 2.75 -3.53
C GLN A 112 -14.12 2.03 -2.75
N LEU A 113 -13.80 1.51 -1.56
CA LEU A 113 -14.73 0.81 -0.67
C LEU A 113 -15.52 1.77 0.25
N ARG A 114 -15.66 3.04 -0.12
CA ARG A 114 -16.45 3.99 0.67
C ARG A 114 -17.95 3.72 0.50
N PRO A 115 -18.73 3.57 1.58
CA PRO A 115 -20.19 3.52 1.47
C PRO A 115 -20.74 4.90 1.08
N ILE A 116 -21.82 4.88 0.30
CA ILE A 116 -22.53 6.10 -0.11
C ILE A 116 -24.00 5.83 0.12
N LEU A 117 -24.54 6.30 1.25
CA LEU A 117 -25.94 6.14 1.57
C LEU A 117 -26.78 7.21 0.89
N HIS A 118 -27.94 6.80 0.39
CA HIS A 118 -28.94 7.68 -0.15
C HIS A 118 -30.32 7.18 0.25
N ALA A 119 -31.21 8.10 0.59
CA ALA A 119 -32.62 7.77 0.78
C ALA A 119 -33.45 8.51 -0.25
N TYR A 120 -34.47 7.84 -0.76
CA TYR A 120 -35.39 8.43 -1.71
C TYR A 120 -36.80 7.93 -1.47
N ARG A 121 -37.75 8.83 -1.73
CA ARG A 121 -39.16 8.48 -1.69
C ARG A 121 -39.52 7.61 -2.88
N THR A 122 -40.28 6.57 -2.63
CA THR A 122 -40.95 5.79 -3.65
C THR A 122 -42.44 5.99 -3.52
N GLY A 123 -43.14 6.20 -4.61
CA GLY A 123 -44.58 6.32 -4.55
C GLY A 123 -45.19 6.73 -5.87
N TRP A 124 -46.12 5.90 -6.33
CA TRP A 124 -47.00 6.17 -7.45
C TRP A 124 -48.37 5.62 -7.07
N LYS A 125 -49.45 6.37 -7.31
CA LYS A 125 -50.87 6.08 -7.01
C LYS A 125 -51.11 5.07 -5.87
N GLU A 126 -50.90 3.79 -6.14
CA GLU A 126 -51.08 2.63 -5.28
C GLU A 126 -50.14 2.49 -4.08
N LYS A 127 -48.98 3.16 -4.04
CA LYS A 127 -48.03 3.00 -2.93
C LYS A 127 -47.29 4.26 -2.54
N THR A 128 -46.75 4.25 -1.33
CA THR A 128 -45.90 5.31 -0.82
C THR A 128 -44.94 4.76 0.23
N GLY A 129 -43.66 5.08 0.10
CA GLY A 129 -42.58 4.48 0.87
C GLY A 129 -41.32 5.35 0.87
N LEU A 130 -40.35 4.95 1.67
CA LEU A 130 -39.01 5.51 1.70
C LEU A 130 -38.02 4.37 1.65
N ILE A 131 -37.12 4.43 0.68
CA ILE A 131 -36.10 3.44 0.44
C ILE A 131 -34.76 4.04 0.81
N LEU A 132 -33.98 3.30 1.59
CA LEU A 132 -32.57 3.52 1.81
C LEU A 132 -31.78 2.62 0.86
N ILE A 133 -30.74 3.15 0.23
CA ILE A 133 -29.84 2.40 -0.65
C ILE A 133 -28.39 2.79 -0.37
N ASN A 134 -27.49 1.82 -0.45
CA ASN A 134 -26.07 2.06 -0.48
C ASN A 134 -25.57 2.03 -1.94
N TYR A 135 -25.31 3.19 -2.54
CA TYR A 135 -24.71 3.28 -3.87
C TYR A 135 -23.19 3.04 -3.87
N GLY A 136 -22.56 3.06 -2.69
CA GLY A 136 -21.14 2.81 -2.54
C GLY A 136 -20.76 1.35 -2.80
N GLN A 137 -19.47 1.11 -3.03
CA GLN A 137 -18.93 -0.24 -3.25
C GLN A 137 -18.57 -0.96 -1.95
N GLY A 138 -18.47 -0.23 -0.83
CA GLY A 138 -18.25 -0.82 0.49
C GLY A 138 -19.51 -0.87 1.35
N PRO A 139 -19.57 -1.78 2.33
CA PRO A 139 -20.67 -1.86 3.27
C PRO A 139 -20.68 -0.65 4.23
N ALA A 140 -21.88 -0.16 4.52
CA ALA A 140 -22.12 0.86 5.52
C ALA A 140 -22.53 0.19 6.83
N ALA A 141 -21.90 0.55 7.94
CA ALA A 141 -22.41 0.26 9.27
C ALA A 141 -23.34 1.40 9.68
N VAL A 142 -24.64 1.12 9.80
CA VAL A 142 -25.62 2.13 10.17
C VAL A 142 -25.71 2.16 11.70
N ASN A 143 -25.31 3.29 12.28
CA ASN A 143 -25.23 3.48 13.73
C ASN A 143 -26.57 3.97 14.29
N ASP A 144 -27.23 4.88 13.57
CA ASP A 144 -28.50 5.46 14.00
C ASP A 144 -29.34 5.93 12.81
N ILE A 145 -30.65 5.78 12.93
CA ILE A 145 -31.64 6.30 11.99
C ILE A 145 -32.73 6.97 12.82
N TYR A 146 -32.96 8.26 12.56
CA TYR A 146 -34.06 8.99 13.17
C TYR A 146 -34.70 9.96 12.20
N PHE A 147 -35.92 10.36 12.53
CA PHE A 147 -36.71 11.34 11.82
C PHE A 147 -36.78 12.62 12.64
N GLU A 148 -36.76 13.76 11.97
CA GLU A 148 -36.86 15.07 12.59
C GLU A 148 -37.93 15.91 11.91
N LYS A 149 -38.80 16.54 12.71
CA LYS A 149 -39.79 17.51 12.23
C LYS A 149 -39.93 18.63 13.26
N ASN A 150 -39.81 19.88 12.84
CA ASN A 150 -39.94 21.06 13.73
C ASN A 150 -39.07 20.98 15.01
N GLY A 151 -37.89 20.35 14.94
CA GLY A 151 -36.99 20.16 16.07
C GLY A 151 -37.29 18.96 16.97
N GLU A 152 -38.41 18.26 16.75
CA GLU A 152 -38.73 17.00 17.43
C GLU A 152 -38.07 15.83 16.70
N LYS A 153 -37.38 14.96 17.44
CA LYS A 153 -36.71 13.76 16.93
C LYS A 153 -37.47 12.50 17.36
N ALA A 154 -37.67 11.59 16.42
CA ALA A 154 -38.30 10.30 16.69
C ALA A 154 -37.66 9.16 15.92
N LYS A 155 -37.78 7.94 16.42
CA LYS A 155 -37.27 6.73 15.74
C LYS A 155 -38.18 6.26 14.61
N THR A 156 -39.47 6.58 14.67
CA THR A 156 -40.45 6.19 13.66
C THR A 156 -41.19 7.41 13.12
N ILE A 157 -41.66 7.32 11.86
CA ILE A 157 -42.46 8.39 11.26
C ILE A 157 -43.82 8.52 11.95
N SER A 158 -44.36 7.41 12.47
CA SER A 158 -45.64 7.39 13.18
C SER A 158 -45.64 8.25 14.45
N ASP A 159 -44.49 8.46 15.07
CA ASP A 159 -44.39 9.34 16.24
C ASP A 159 -44.49 10.82 15.84
N LEU A 160 -44.12 11.17 14.61
CA LEU A 160 -44.15 12.55 14.08
C LEU A 160 -45.42 12.87 13.27
N ILE A 161 -46.24 11.86 12.99
CA ILE A 161 -47.47 12.00 12.22
C ILE A 161 -48.61 11.33 12.96
N ASP A 162 -49.64 12.09 13.30
CA ASP A 162 -50.87 11.53 13.85
C ASP A 162 -51.69 10.84 12.74
N LEU A 163 -51.50 9.54 12.61
CA LEU A 163 -52.29 8.71 11.69
C LEU A 163 -53.68 8.40 12.20
N LYS A 164 -53.91 8.44 13.52
CA LYS A 164 -55.27 8.26 14.07
C LYS A 164 -56.17 9.44 13.70
N ALA A 165 -55.58 10.60 13.44
CA ALA A 165 -56.29 11.73 12.85
C ALA A 165 -56.66 11.52 11.36
N ILE A 166 -55.96 10.64 10.64
CA ILE A 166 -56.31 10.24 9.27
C ILE A 166 -57.38 9.16 9.29
N ASP A 167 -57.12 8.07 10.01
CA ASP A 167 -57.98 6.91 10.12
C ASP A 167 -57.71 6.20 11.46
N LYS A 168 -58.76 5.98 12.25
CA LYS A 168 -58.63 5.42 13.61
C LYS A 168 -58.27 3.94 13.62
N ASP A 169 -58.48 3.23 12.52
CA ASP A 169 -58.28 1.79 12.41
C ASP A 169 -56.88 1.43 11.91
N ILE A 170 -56.13 2.41 11.43
CA ILE A 170 -54.79 2.20 10.87
C ILE A 170 -53.74 2.43 11.96
N TRP A 171 -53.01 1.36 12.30
CA TRP A 171 -51.78 1.45 13.06
C TRP A 171 -50.56 1.25 12.16
N TRP A 172 -49.45 1.89 12.51
CA TRP A 172 -48.16 1.63 11.87
C TRP A 172 -47.55 0.39 12.49
N ASP A 173 -47.19 -0.57 11.64
CA ASP A 173 -46.43 -1.77 12.02
C ASP A 173 -44.96 -1.56 11.62
N ASP A 174 -44.48 -0.32 11.73
CA ASP A 174 -43.12 0.05 11.40
C ASP A 174 -42.19 -0.40 12.52
N LYS A 175 -41.93 -1.70 12.53
CA LYS A 175 -40.84 -2.29 13.28
C LYS A 175 -39.54 -2.07 12.51
N TRP A 176 -39.16 -0.82 12.31
CA TRP A 176 -37.73 -0.52 12.15
C TRP A 176 -37.06 -0.52 13.51
N SER A 177 -37.17 -1.66 14.21
CA SER A 177 -36.41 -1.90 15.42
C SER A 177 -35.10 -2.51 15.00
N PHE A 178 -34.00 -1.77 15.15
CA PHE A 178 -32.68 -2.37 15.27
C PHE A 178 -32.73 -3.35 16.43
N THR A 179 -33.02 -4.63 16.14
CA THR A 179 -32.99 -5.69 17.15
C THR A 179 -31.55 -5.98 17.56
N GLN A 180 -30.59 -5.56 16.74
CA GLN A 180 -29.15 -5.68 16.95
C GLN A 180 -28.53 -4.29 16.80
N ASN A 181 -27.62 -3.92 17.70
CA ASN A 181 -26.93 -2.62 17.71
C ASN A 181 -26.05 -2.37 16.47
N GLU A 182 -26.03 -3.30 15.51
CA GLU A 182 -25.18 -3.28 14.33
C GLU A 182 -26.01 -3.72 13.11
N TYR A 183 -26.37 -2.78 12.24
CA TYR A 183 -27.01 -3.08 10.95
C TYR A 183 -26.07 -2.69 9.82
N PHE A 184 -25.72 -3.66 8.99
CA PHE A 184 -24.83 -3.45 7.86
C PHE A 184 -25.64 -3.38 6.57
N LEU A 185 -25.51 -2.28 5.84
CA LEU A 185 -26.10 -2.11 4.52
C LEU A 185 -25.04 -2.40 3.45
N HIS A 186 -25.19 -3.54 2.79
CA HIS A 186 -24.26 -3.99 1.76
C HIS A 186 -24.33 -3.12 0.49
N PRO A 187 -23.28 -3.16 -0.35
CA PRO A 187 -23.27 -2.45 -1.64
C PRO A 187 -24.50 -2.77 -2.49
N GLN A 188 -25.12 -1.73 -3.05
CA GLN A 188 -26.35 -1.80 -3.85
C GLN A 188 -27.58 -2.38 -3.14
N GLN A 189 -27.48 -2.73 -1.85
CA GLN A 189 -28.63 -3.20 -1.07
C GLN A 189 -29.63 -2.07 -0.91
N ARG A 190 -30.90 -2.42 -1.10
CA ARG A 190 -32.04 -1.55 -0.89
C ARG A 190 -32.81 -2.03 0.31
N GLU A 191 -33.18 -1.08 1.14
CA GLU A 191 -33.88 -1.35 2.37
C GLU A 191 -35.09 -0.42 2.50
N SER A 192 -36.24 -0.98 2.83
CA SER A 192 -37.50 -0.24 2.83
C SER A 192 -37.83 0.27 4.23
N LEU A 193 -37.39 1.48 4.57
CA LEU A 193 -37.60 2.09 5.89
C LEU A 193 -39.08 2.19 6.28
N TYR A 194 -39.96 2.48 5.31
CA TYR A 194 -41.40 2.29 5.44
C TYR A 194 -42.05 2.06 4.08
N MET A 195 -43.17 1.34 4.08
CA MET A 195 -43.98 1.13 2.89
C MET A 195 -45.46 0.98 3.25
N LEU A 196 -46.29 1.83 2.64
CA LEU A 196 -47.74 1.75 2.68
C LEU A 196 -48.28 1.55 1.26
N THR A 197 -49.00 0.45 1.04
CA THR A 197 -49.61 0.09 -0.25
C THR A 197 -51.13 0.05 -0.12
N LYS A 198 -51.85 0.33 -1.22
CA LYS A 198 -53.32 0.19 -1.29
C LYS A 198 -53.74 -1.24 -0.96
N GLU A 199 -53.06 -2.23 -1.55
CA GLU A 199 -53.30 -3.65 -1.29
C GLU A 199 -53.28 -3.96 0.21
N ARG A 200 -52.26 -3.51 0.95
CA ARG A 200 -52.18 -3.74 2.41
C ARG A 200 -53.30 -3.02 3.17
N LEU A 201 -53.72 -1.84 2.72
CA LEU A 201 -54.86 -1.11 3.30
C LEU A 201 -56.18 -1.85 3.07
N MET A 202 -56.37 -2.42 1.89
CA MET A 202 -57.58 -3.17 1.53
C MET A 202 -57.63 -4.52 2.24
N GLU A 203 -56.54 -5.29 2.21
CA GLU A 203 -56.50 -6.65 2.77
C GLU A 203 -56.49 -6.67 4.30
N LYS A 204 -55.64 -5.85 4.93
CA LYS A 204 -55.45 -5.88 6.39
C LYS A 204 -56.45 -5.00 7.14
N PHE A 205 -56.81 -3.86 6.55
CA PHE A 205 -57.64 -2.84 7.21
C PHE A 205 -59.03 -2.68 6.56
N GLN A 206 -59.37 -3.54 5.59
CA GLN A 206 -60.70 -3.61 4.96
C GLN A 206 -61.15 -2.27 4.36
N LYS A 207 -60.20 -1.43 3.93
CA LYS A 207 -60.49 -0.13 3.32
C LYS A 207 -60.92 -0.32 1.87
N THR A 208 -61.83 0.52 1.39
CA THR A 208 -62.16 0.59 -0.03
C THR A 208 -60.99 1.15 -0.82
N GLU A 209 -61.03 1.01 -2.15
CA GLU A 209 -59.98 1.56 -3.01
C GLU A 209 -59.86 3.09 -2.89
N GLU A 210 -61.00 3.79 -2.85
CA GLU A 210 -61.07 5.24 -2.70
C GLU A 210 -60.52 5.72 -1.35
N GLU A 211 -60.89 5.04 -0.26
CA GLU A 211 -60.36 5.32 1.08
C GLU A 211 -58.84 5.10 1.12
N SER A 212 -58.37 3.99 0.55
CA SER A 212 -56.95 3.65 0.50
C SER A 212 -56.14 4.72 -0.25
N GLU A 213 -56.67 5.24 -1.36
CA GLU A 213 -56.05 6.34 -2.09
C GLU A 213 -56.03 7.64 -1.28
N LYS A 214 -57.13 7.97 -0.61
CA LYS A 214 -57.25 9.15 0.24
C LYS A 214 -56.24 9.10 1.39
N ILE A 215 -56.12 7.96 2.06
CA ILE A 215 -55.15 7.72 3.13
C ILE A 215 -53.73 7.91 2.59
N ILE A 216 -53.35 7.24 1.50
CA ILE A 216 -52.02 7.36 0.91
C ILE A 216 -51.68 8.82 0.59
N ASN A 217 -52.62 9.57 0.01
CA ASN A 217 -52.45 10.98 -0.31
C ASN A 217 -52.33 11.87 0.94
N GLN A 218 -53.08 11.60 2.00
CA GLN A 218 -52.96 12.33 3.27
C GLN A 218 -51.63 12.05 3.96
N VAL A 219 -51.20 10.79 4.03
CA VAL A 219 -49.89 10.43 4.61
C VAL A 219 -48.76 11.08 3.80
N ARG A 220 -48.87 11.18 2.47
CA ARG A 220 -47.89 11.90 1.63
C ARG A 220 -47.80 13.39 1.98
N LYS A 221 -48.94 14.04 2.28
CA LYS A 221 -48.99 15.45 2.68
C LYS A 221 -48.39 15.68 4.07
N LEU A 222 -48.70 14.80 5.03
CA LEU A 222 -48.23 14.96 6.42
C LEU A 222 -46.73 14.69 6.60
N ARG A 223 -46.14 13.91 5.69
CA ARG A 223 -44.69 13.67 5.62
C ARG A 223 -43.88 14.87 5.13
N LYS A 224 -44.54 15.89 4.60
CA LYS A 224 -43.87 17.11 4.21
C LYS A 224 -43.10 17.68 5.41
N ASP A 225 -41.90 18.19 5.12
CA ASP A 225 -41.01 18.84 6.09
C ASP A 225 -40.42 17.88 7.15
N ILE A 226 -40.61 16.56 7.01
CA ILE A 226 -39.89 15.55 7.79
C ILE A 226 -38.51 15.34 7.17
N LYS A 227 -37.47 15.36 8.00
CA LYS A 227 -36.11 14.99 7.63
C LYS A 227 -35.81 13.59 8.14
N LEU A 228 -35.23 12.76 7.29
CA LEU A 228 -34.57 11.52 7.69
C LEU A 228 -33.10 11.84 7.93
N VAL A 229 -32.58 11.44 9.09
CA VAL A 229 -31.15 11.53 9.41
C VAL A 229 -30.61 10.13 9.61
N ILE A 230 -29.52 9.82 8.92
CA ILE A 230 -28.83 8.54 8.97
C ILE A 230 -27.39 8.80 9.38
N LYS A 231 -26.98 8.20 10.49
CA LYS A 231 -25.59 8.19 10.95
C LYS A 231 -24.98 6.85 10.61
N TYR A 232 -23.87 6.87 9.89
CA TYR A 232 -23.21 5.65 9.44
C TYR A 232 -21.70 5.80 9.36
N SER A 233 -20.99 4.70 9.46
CA SER A 233 -19.55 4.62 9.24
C SER A 233 -19.22 3.59 8.16
N SER A 234 -17.99 3.65 7.64
CA SER A 234 -17.44 2.57 6.83
C SER A 234 -17.14 1.39 7.72
N LEU A 235 -17.49 0.16 7.31
CA LEU A 235 -17.11 -1.05 8.06
C LEU A 235 -15.59 -1.15 8.25
N ILE A 236 -14.82 -0.65 7.28
CA ILE A 236 -13.35 -0.68 7.32
C ILE A 236 -12.80 0.24 8.42
N ASP A 237 -13.55 1.28 8.79
CA ASP A 237 -13.16 2.27 9.79
C ASP A 237 -14.12 2.24 11.00
N TYR A 238 -14.84 1.13 11.22
CA TYR A 238 -15.93 1.04 12.21
C TYR A 238 -15.47 1.37 13.64
N ASP A 239 -14.26 0.96 14.00
CA ASP A 239 -13.67 1.21 15.32
C ASP A 239 -13.23 2.66 15.54
N ASN A 240 -13.25 3.50 14.49
CA ASN A 240 -12.85 4.89 14.56
C ASN A 240 -14.07 5.82 14.46
N LEU A 241 -14.67 6.11 15.62
CA LEU A 241 -15.87 6.94 15.77
C LEU A 241 -15.71 8.36 15.19
N ASP A 242 -14.48 8.85 15.03
CA ASP A 242 -14.21 10.16 14.41
C ASP A 242 -14.57 10.20 12.91
N ASN A 243 -14.85 9.05 12.29
CA ASN A 243 -15.23 8.92 10.88
C ASN A 243 -16.73 8.73 10.65
N GLU A 244 -17.57 9.00 11.66
CA GLU A 244 -19.02 8.98 11.49
C GLU A 244 -19.47 9.99 10.42
N GLN A 245 -20.25 9.52 9.46
CA GLN A 245 -20.87 10.32 8.42
C GLN A 245 -22.34 10.51 8.73
N GLU A 246 -22.85 11.70 8.44
CA GLU A 246 -24.26 12.04 8.57
C GLU A 246 -24.84 12.30 7.18
N TYR A 247 -25.92 11.57 6.86
CA TYR A 247 -26.72 11.80 5.68
C TYR A 247 -28.10 12.30 6.09
N VAL A 248 -28.50 13.44 5.52
CA VAL A 248 -29.81 14.07 5.79
C VAL A 248 -30.62 14.11 4.50
N TYR A 249 -31.84 13.58 4.56
CA TYR A 249 -32.80 13.59 3.46
C TYR A 249 -34.09 14.31 3.86
N GLU A 250 -34.43 15.38 3.15
CA GLU A 250 -35.67 16.12 3.37
C GLU A 250 -36.81 15.57 2.51
N MET A 251 -37.93 15.22 3.15
CA MET A 251 -39.12 14.69 2.49
C MET A 251 -39.98 15.80 1.87
N ALA A 252 -39.40 16.64 1.01
CA ALA A 252 -40.10 17.71 0.30
C ALA A 252 -40.90 17.18 -0.92
N LEU A 253 -42.23 17.33 -0.97
CA LEU A 253 -43.05 16.97 -2.15
C LEU A 253 -42.37 17.48 -3.46
N ASP A 254 -41.90 16.57 -4.31
CA ASP A 254 -41.30 16.94 -5.59
C ASP A 254 -42.41 17.46 -6.51
N LEU A 255 -42.68 18.76 -6.37
CA LEU A 255 -43.42 19.57 -7.33
C LEU A 255 -42.43 20.25 -8.28
N LYS A 256 -41.40 19.54 -8.75
CA LYS A 256 -40.75 19.96 -9.99
C LYS A 256 -41.65 19.54 -11.13
N LYS A 257 -42.60 20.44 -11.47
CA LYS A 257 -43.10 20.56 -12.84
C LYS A 257 -41.90 20.39 -13.76
N LYS A 258 -41.98 19.43 -14.69
CA LYS A 258 -41.20 19.49 -15.92
C LYS A 258 -41.51 20.86 -16.54
N GLU A 259 -40.65 21.83 -16.33
CA GLU A 259 -40.48 22.89 -17.33
C GLU A 259 -39.81 22.20 -18.51
N THR A 260 -40.67 21.70 -19.40
CA THR A 260 -40.32 21.51 -20.80
C THR A 260 -39.90 22.86 -21.36
N SER A 261 -38.61 23.14 -21.31
CA SER A 261 -37.89 24.07 -22.17
C SER A 261 -36.92 23.23 -22.99
N GLY A 262 -36.94 23.15 -24.30
CA GLY A 262 -37.72 23.76 -25.38
C GLY A 262 -37.14 23.12 -26.65
#